data_AF-A0A3B0C1S0-F1
#
_entry.id   AF-A0A3B0C1S0-F1
#
_cell.length_a   1.000
_cell.length_b   1.000
_cell.length_c   1.000
_cell.angle_alpha   90.00
_cell.angle_beta   90.00
_cell.angle_gamma   90.00
#
_symmetry.space_group_name_H-M   'P 1'
#
loop_
_entity.id
_entity.type
_entity.pdbx_description
1 polymer ?
#
loop_
_entity_poly.entity_id
_entity_poly.type
_entity_poly.pdbx_seq_one_letter_code
_entity_poly.pdbx_strand_id
1 'polypeptide(L)'
;MAACQAMKYRNVSPAVFRTLQSLGKKKGISIPNAPSGSFTFQVAGMKVGFQYAWDAGSGSLVLNCVTKPPLLGCSTIKSFADKIVAESGGKSA
;
A
#
# COMPACT_ATOMS: atom_id res chain seq x y z
N MET A 1 -9.70 10.41 -15.63
CA MET A 1 -8.81 10.27 -14.46
C MET A 1 -8.79 8.79 -14.07
N ALA A 2 -7.80 8.02 -14.52
CA ALA A 2 -7.79 6.58 -14.24
C ALA A 2 -7.38 6.35 -12.78
N ALA A 3 -8.36 6.16 -11.89
CA ALA A 3 -8.14 5.57 -10.58
C ALA A 3 -7.47 4.21 -10.79
N CYS A 4 -6.33 3.97 -10.13
CA CYS A 4 -5.69 2.66 -10.25
C CYS A 4 -6.60 1.59 -9.65
N GLN A 5 -6.63 0.41 -10.26
CA GLN A 5 -7.38 -0.73 -9.72
C GLN A 5 -6.96 -1.01 -8.27
N ALA A 6 -7.94 -1.35 -7.44
CA ALA A 6 -7.68 -1.76 -6.06
C ALA A 6 -6.81 -3.01 -6.05
N MET A 7 -5.63 -2.90 -5.44
CA MET A 7 -4.65 -3.97 -5.33
C MET A 7 -4.95 -4.78 -4.09
N LYS A 8 -5.21 -6.08 -4.27
CA LYS A 8 -5.47 -7.00 -3.16
C LYS A 8 -4.21 -7.79 -2.83
N TYR A 9 -4.01 -8.01 -1.55
CA TYR A 9 -2.91 -8.76 -0.98
C TYR A 9 -3.46 -9.72 0.07
N ARG A 10 -2.78 -10.84 0.25
CA ARG A 10 -3.11 -11.91 1.19
C ARG A 10 -1.90 -12.24 2.04
N ASN A 11 -2.12 -13.03 3.09
CA ASN A 11 -1.07 -13.44 4.03
C ASN A 11 -0.43 -12.25 4.77
N VAL A 12 -1.17 -11.16 4.94
CA VAL A 12 -0.76 -9.98 5.70
C VAL A 12 -1.21 -10.18 7.14
N SER A 13 -0.44 -10.97 7.90
CA SER A 13 -0.66 -11.16 9.33
C SER A 13 -0.33 -9.88 10.12
N PRO A 14 -0.70 -9.76 11.41
CA PRO A 14 -0.38 -8.56 12.21
C PRO A 14 1.11 -8.25 12.27
N ALA A 15 1.96 -9.28 12.27
CA ALA A 15 3.41 -9.13 12.21
C ALA A 15 3.89 -8.59 10.85
N VAL A 16 3.33 -9.10 9.76
CA VAL A 16 3.60 -8.62 8.39
C VAL A 16 3.13 -7.17 8.23
N PHE A 17 1.94 -6.84 8.73
CA PHE A 17 1.39 -5.48 8.66
C PHE A 17 2.27 -4.47 9.43
N ARG A 18 2.74 -4.83 10.62
CA ARG A 18 3.71 -4.01 11.38
C ARG A 18 5.04 -3.84 10.63
N THR A 19 5.52 -4.89 9.98
CA THR A 19 6.74 -4.83 9.15
C THR A 19 6.52 -3.91 7.96
N LEU A 20 5.37 -4.02 7.29
CA LEU A 20 4.95 -3.16 6.20
C LEU A 20 4.85 -1.69 6.62
N GLN A 21 4.32 -1.40 7.81
CA GLN A 21 4.32 -0.04 8.37
C GLN A 21 5.75 0.48 8.58
N SER A 22 6.65 -0.35 9.12
CA SER A 22 8.06 0.03 9.35
C SER A 22 8.80 0.29 8.04
N LEU A 23 8.62 -0.59 7.05
CA LEU A 23 9.15 -0.42 5.70
C LEU A 23 8.56 0.80 5.01
N GLY A 24 7.25 0.99 5.12
CA GLY A 24 6.55 2.18 4.66
C GLY A 24 7.18 3.44 5.26
N LYS A 25 7.36 3.48 6.58
CA LYS A 25 7.96 4.63 7.28
C LYS A 25 9.38 4.92 6.80
N LYS A 26 10.21 3.90 6.57
CA LYS A 26 11.55 4.06 5.95
C LYS A 26 11.50 4.64 4.54
N LYS A 27 10.41 4.41 3.81
CA LYS A 27 10.16 4.96 2.47
C LYS A 27 9.36 6.27 2.51
N GLY A 28 9.16 6.87 3.69
CA GLY A 28 8.41 8.12 3.86
C GLY A 28 6.88 7.97 3.86
N ILE A 29 6.37 6.75 4.05
CA ILE A 29 4.95 6.41 4.09
C ILE A 29 4.52 6.26 5.54
N SER A 30 3.54 7.05 5.97
CA SER A 30 2.93 6.90 7.31
C SER A 30 1.66 6.08 7.19
N ILE A 31 1.74 4.78 7.49
CA ILE A 31 0.57 3.88 7.50
C ILE A 31 0.05 3.83 8.95
N PRO A 32 -1.19 4.29 9.22
CA PRO A 32 -1.76 4.24 10.55
C PRO A 32 -1.83 2.81 11.10
N ASN A 33 -1.78 2.69 12.43
CA ASN A 33 -2.02 1.43 13.12
C ASN A 33 -3.52 1.15 13.27
N ALA A 34 -4.23 1.19 12.15
CA ALA A 34 -5.65 0.95 12.05
C ALA A 34 -5.92 -0.11 10.98
N PRO A 35 -7.00 -0.92 11.12
CA PRO A 35 -7.42 -1.88 10.10
C PRO A 35 -7.84 -1.21 8.79
N SER A 36 -8.07 0.09 8.77
CA SER A 36 -8.26 0.83 7.53
C SER A 36 -7.86 2.28 7.71
N GLY A 37 -7.56 2.95 6.61
CA GLY A 37 -7.21 4.36 6.64
C GLY A 37 -6.71 4.83 5.29
N SER A 38 -6.09 6.01 5.29
CA SER A 38 -5.44 6.57 4.13
C SER A 38 -4.03 7.00 4.45
N PHE A 39 -3.15 6.88 3.47
CA PHE A 39 -1.78 7.36 3.56
C PHE A 39 -1.37 7.98 2.23
N THR A 40 -0.44 8.92 2.29
CA THR A 40 0.14 9.53 1.11
C THR A 40 1.56 9.01 0.97
N PHE A 41 1.94 8.64 -0.24
CA PHE A 41 3.27 8.15 -0.56
C PHE A 41 3.91 9.00 -1.65
N GLN A 42 5.24 9.07 -1.66
CA GLN A 42 5.97 9.89 -2.61
C GLN A 42 6.74 8.99 -3.60
N VAL A 43 6.33 8.98 -4.87
CA VAL A 43 7.09 8.31 -5.96
C VAL A 43 7.75 9.37 -6.80
N ALA A 44 9.05 9.24 -7.02
CA ALA A 44 9.77 10.11 -7.95
C ALA A 44 9.48 11.60 -7.67
N GLY A 45 9.43 11.98 -6.39
CA GLY A 45 9.14 13.35 -5.95
C GLY A 45 7.66 13.74 -5.89
N MET A 46 6.73 12.94 -6.41
CA MET A 46 5.31 13.27 -6.48
C MET A 46 4.48 12.51 -5.43
N LYS A 47 3.54 13.22 -4.79
CA LYS A 47 2.64 12.67 -3.77
C LYS A 47 1.46 11.94 -4.41
N VAL A 48 1.18 10.74 -3.94
CA VAL A 48 0.09 9.88 -4.38
C VAL A 48 -0.66 9.39 -3.14
N GLY A 49 -1.97 9.59 -3.10
CA GLY A 49 -2.84 9.20 -1.99
C GLY A 49 -3.39 7.80 -2.19
N PHE A 50 -3.27 6.96 -1.16
CA PHE A 50 -3.83 5.62 -1.08
C PHE A 50 -4.78 5.51 0.10
N GLN A 51 -5.85 4.76 -0.10
CA GLN A 51 -6.63 4.17 0.97
C GLN A 51 -6.20 2.72 1.13
N TYR A 52 -6.19 2.23 2.35
CA TYR A 52 -5.96 0.83 2.63
C TYR A 52 -7.02 0.26 3.56
N ALA A 53 -7.29 -1.02 3.40
CA ALA A 53 -8.14 -1.81 4.26
C ALA A 53 -7.43 -3.13 4.53
N TRP A 54 -6.93 -3.28 5.75
CA TRP A 54 -6.34 -4.48 6.31
C TRP A 54 -7.33 -5.19 7.22
N ASP A 55 -7.63 -6.44 6.88
CA ASP A 55 -8.41 -7.34 7.70
C ASP A 55 -7.47 -8.31 8.43
N ALA A 56 -7.31 -8.10 9.74
CA ALA A 56 -6.42 -8.92 10.57
C ALA A 56 -6.91 -10.36 10.74
N GLY A 57 -8.23 -10.59 10.63
CA GLY A 57 -8.84 -11.92 10.77
C GLY A 57 -8.55 -12.83 9.59
N SER A 58 -8.63 -12.31 8.37
CA SER A 58 -8.36 -13.05 7.13
C SER A 58 -6.94 -12.84 6.59
N GLY A 59 -6.17 -11.90 7.16
CA GLY A 59 -4.87 -11.50 6.65
C GLY A 59 -4.93 -10.88 5.26
N SER A 60 -6.06 -10.25 4.92
CA SER A 60 -6.28 -9.59 3.62
C SER A 60 -5.94 -8.12 3.72
N LEU A 61 -5.19 -7.58 2.75
CA LEU A 61 -4.89 -6.16 2.66
C LEU A 61 -5.31 -5.67 1.27
N VAL A 62 -6.08 -4.58 1.22
CA VAL A 62 -6.50 -3.94 -0.02
C VAL A 62 -5.91 -2.54 -0.05
N LEU A 63 -5.28 -2.17 -1.16
CA LEU A 63 -4.77 -0.82 -1.42
C LEU A 63 -5.53 -0.21 -2.59
N ASN A 64 -6.19 0.91 -2.36
CA ASN A 64 -6.94 1.65 -3.37
C ASN A 64 -6.28 3.01 -3.63
N CYS A 65 -6.00 3.34 -4.89
CA CYS A 65 -5.41 4.61 -5.26
C CYS A 65 -6.50 5.68 -5.34
N VAL A 66 -6.51 6.63 -4.41
CA VAL A 66 -7.50 7.72 -4.37
C VAL A 66 -7.02 8.96 -5.12
N THR A 67 -5.71 9.25 -5.06
CA THR A 67 -5.15 10.47 -5.66
C THR A 67 -3.86 10.12 -6.36
N LYS A 68 -3.76 10.37 -7.67
CA LYS A 68 -2.48 10.21 -8.39
C LYS A 68 -2.11 11.40 -9.27
N PRO A 69 -0.82 11.73 -9.36
CA PRO A 69 -0.28 12.61 -10.38
C PRO A 69 -0.49 11.99 -11.78
N PRO A 70 -0.78 12.81 -12.81
CA PRO A 70 -1.01 12.33 -14.17
C PRO A 70 0.24 11.66 -14.78
N LEU A 71 1.44 12.06 -14.34
CA LEU A 71 2.72 11.50 -14.78
C LEU A 71 3.02 10.10 -14.19
N LEU A 72 2.33 9.69 -13.13
CA LEU A 72 2.54 8.36 -12.53
C LEU A 72 1.60 7.32 -13.11
N GLY A 73 2.21 6.34 -13.77
CA GLY A 73 1.54 5.12 -14.19
C GLY A 73 1.05 4.31 -12.98
N CYS A 74 -0.14 3.73 -13.10
CA CYS A 74 -0.65 2.79 -12.09
C CYS A 74 0.24 1.55 -11.97
N SER A 75 0.95 1.18 -13.04
CA SER A 75 1.95 0.12 -13.08
C SER A 75 3.13 0.39 -12.13
N THR A 76 3.70 1.60 -12.14
CA THR A 76 4.82 1.97 -11.26
C THR A 76 4.41 1.91 -9.80
N ILE A 77 3.23 2.46 -9.48
CA ILE A 77 2.69 2.44 -8.13
C ILE A 77 2.43 1.01 -7.69
N LYS A 78 1.78 0.20 -8.54
CA LYS A 78 1.52 -1.20 -8.25
C LYS A 78 2.81 -1.98 -8.00
N SER A 79 3.80 -1.83 -8.86
CA SER A 79 5.09 -2.54 -8.74
C SER A 79 5.80 -2.19 -7.43
N PHE A 80 5.75 -0.92 -7.02
CA PHE A 80 6.29 -0.48 -5.75
C PHE A 80 5.52 -1.03 -4.54
N ALA A 81 4.19 -0.99 -4.58
CA ALA A 81 3.35 -1.54 -3.53
C ALA A 81 3.52 -3.06 -3.40
N ASP A 82 3.56 -3.79 -4.52
CA ASP A 82 3.88 -5.22 -4.58
C ASP A 82 5.22 -5.52 -3.91
N LYS A 83 6.25 -4.71 -4.23
CA LYS A 83 7.57 -4.88 -3.66
C LYS A 83 7.59 -4.69 -2.14
N ILE A 84 6.95 -3.64 -1.62
CA ILE A 84 6.87 -3.42 -0.17
C ILE A 84 6.09 -4.54 0.53
N VAL A 85 4.98 -4.97 -0.06
CA VAL A 85 4.16 -6.06 0.51
C VAL A 85 4.96 -7.36 0.50
N ALA A 86 5.64 -7.69 -0.59
CA ALA A 86 6.53 -8.84 -0.68
C ALA A 86 7.68 -8.76 0.34
N GLU A 87 8.33 -7.61 0.49
CA GLU A 87 9.39 -7.37 1.48
C GLU A 87 8.89 -7.54 2.92
N SER A 88 7.62 -7.22 3.19
CA SER A 88 7.01 -7.44 4.50
C SER A 88 6.61 -8.89 4.78
N GLY A 89 6.56 -9.75 3.76
CA GLY A 89 6.11 -11.15 3.85
C GLY A 89 4.66 -11.39 3.38
N GLY A 90 3.96 -10.35 2.91
CA GLY A 90 2.66 -10.48 2.26
C GLY A 90 2.79 -10.97 0.82
N LYS A 91 1.68 -11.45 0.25
CA LYS A 91 1.60 -11.88 -1.15
C LYS A 91 0.59 -11.04 -1.90
N SER A 92 0.91 -10.62 -3.12
CA SER A 92 -0.09 -10.15 -4.06
C SER A 92 -1.10 -11.26 -4.34
N ALA A 93 -2.39 -10.91 -4.29
CA ALA A 93 -3.49 -11.84 -4.50
C ALA A 93 -3.79 -12.02 -6.00
#